data_AF-A0A1Z9TUQ9-F1
#
_entry.id   AF-A0A1Z9TUQ9-F1
#
_cell.length_a   1.000
_cell.length_b   1.000
_cell.length_c   1.000
_cell.angle_alpha   90.00
_cell.angle_beta   90.00
_cell.angle_gamma   90.00
#
_symmetry.space_group_name_H-M   'P 1'
#
loop_
_entity.id
_entity.type
_entity.pdbx_description
1 polymer ?
#
loop_
_entity_poly.entity_id
_entity_poly.type
_entity_poly.pdbx_seq_one_letter_code
_entity_poly.pdbx_strand_id
1 'polypeptide(L)'
;MMSFQALAEGYPDLKANTNMLALQEELATTENKVGFSRQAFNDAVMQYNTGVEMFPNSLIANQFKFTQATEWQIEDQEAKKNVKVTF
;
A
#
# COMPACT_ATOMS: atom_id res chain seq x y z
N MET A 1 -8.82 -9.27 1.71
CA MET A 1 -9.56 -9.47 0.46
C MET A 1 -9.96 -10.93 0.20
N MET A 2 -9.12 -11.92 0.52
CA MET A 2 -9.43 -13.35 0.30
C MET A 2 -10.76 -13.83 0.91
N SER A 3 -11.18 -13.30 2.06
CA SER A 3 -12.40 -13.73 2.75
C SER A 3 -13.70 -13.40 2.01
N PHE A 4 -13.77 -12.24 1.34
CA PHE A 4 -14.97 -11.83 0.59
C PHE A 4 -15.09 -12.59 -0.73
N GLN A 5 -13.97 -12.77 -1.43
CA GLN A 5 -13.92 -13.58 -2.67
C GLN A 5 -14.22 -15.05 -2.39
N ALA A 6 -13.69 -15.62 -1.30
CA ALA A 6 -13.99 -16.99 -0.89
C ALA A 6 -15.48 -17.20 -0.52
N LEU A 7 -16.15 -16.19 0.03
CA LEU A 7 -17.59 -16.26 0.30
C LEU A 7 -18.44 -16.21 -0.98
N ALA A 8 -18.01 -15.44 -1.98
CA ALA A 8 -18.70 -15.31 -3.27
C ALA A 8 -18.64 -16.61 -4.11
N GLU A 9 -17.61 -17.43 -3.95
CA GLU A 9 -17.50 -18.74 -4.60
C GLU A 9 -18.55 -19.76 -4.08
N GLY A 10 -19.04 -19.59 -2.84
CA GLY A 10 -20.09 -20.43 -2.26
C GLY A 10 -21.51 -20.13 -2.75
N TYR A 11 -21.72 -19.01 -3.45
CA TYR A 11 -23.05 -18.53 -3.87
C TYR A 11 -23.03 -17.98 -5.31
N PRO A 12 -23.03 -18.85 -6.33
CA PRO A 12 -22.95 -18.43 -7.74
C PRO A 12 -24.08 -17.50 -8.19
N ASP A 13 -25.28 -17.63 -7.63
CA ASP A 13 -26.42 -16.73 -7.93
C ASP A 13 -26.18 -15.30 -7.40
N LEU A 14 -25.49 -15.16 -6.27
CA LEU A 14 -25.14 -13.87 -5.69
C LEU A 14 -24.04 -13.18 -6.50
N LYS A 15 -23.11 -13.96 -7.06
CA LYS A 15 -22.05 -13.51 -7.96
C LYS A 15 -22.60 -12.98 -9.30
N ALA A 16 -23.68 -13.57 -9.80
CA ALA A 16 -24.35 -13.15 -11.04
C ALA A 16 -25.28 -11.91 -10.85
N ASN A 17 -25.50 -11.47 -9.61
CA ASN A 17 -26.34 -10.31 -9.33
C ASN A 17 -25.62 -9.01 -9.73
N THR A 18 -26.26 -8.20 -10.58
CA THR A 18 -25.74 -6.93 -11.08
C THR A 18 -25.28 -5.98 -9.96
N ASN A 19 -25.98 -5.94 -8.82
CA ASN A 19 -25.61 -5.08 -7.68
C ASN A 19 -24.31 -5.54 -7.00
N MET A 20 -24.07 -6.86 -6.96
CA MET A 20 -22.87 -7.43 -6.38
C MET A 20 -21.65 -7.29 -7.31
N LEU A 21 -21.86 -7.32 -8.63
CA LEU A 21 -20.81 -7.00 -9.60
C LEU A 21 -20.37 -5.53 -9.47
N ALA A 22 -21.32 -4.59 -9.36
CA ALA A 22 -21.02 -3.18 -9.14
C ALA A 22 -20.24 -2.94 -7.83
N LEU A 23 -20.65 -3.60 -6.74
CA LEU A 23 -19.94 -3.51 -5.46
C LEU A 23 -18.50 -4.05 -5.55
N GLN A 24 -18.29 -5.16 -6.25
CA GLN A 24 -16.93 -5.70 -6.46
C GLN A 24 -16.04 -4.73 -7.23
N GLU A 25 -16.58 -4.06 -8.26
CA GLU A 25 -15.86 -3.05 -9.03
C GLU A 25 -15.52 -1.81 -8.20
N GLU A 26 -16.47 -1.32 -7.39
CA GLU A 26 -16.22 -0.20 -6.47
C GLU A 26 -15.18 -0.56 -5.40
N LEU A 27 -15.23 -1.78 -4.86
CA LEU A 27 -14.24 -2.28 -3.91
C LEU A 27 -12.85 -2.36 -4.56
N ALA A 28 -12.74 -2.96 -5.74
CA ALA A 28 -11.48 -3.02 -6.49
C ALA A 28 -10.92 -1.63 -6.79
N THR A 29 -11.79 -0.69 -7.19
CA THR A 29 -11.42 0.71 -7.43
C THR A 29 -10.93 1.38 -6.15
N THR A 30 -11.60 1.13 -5.03
CA THR A 30 -11.24 1.69 -3.72
C THR A 30 -9.91 1.14 -3.24
N GLU A 31 -9.67 -0.15 -3.39
CA GLU A 31 -8.39 -0.78 -3.04
C GLU A 31 -7.24 -0.24 -3.88
N ASN A 32 -7.45 -0.06 -5.18
CA ASN A 32 -6.47 0.59 -6.05
C ASN A 32 -6.15 2.01 -5.54
N LYS A 33 -7.16 2.80 -5.19
CA LYS A 33 -6.96 4.14 -4.61
C LYS A 33 -6.15 4.09 -3.31
N VAL A 34 -6.46 3.15 -2.41
CA VAL A 34 -5.69 2.96 -1.16
C VAL A 34 -4.23 2.61 -1.46
N GLY A 35 -3.98 1.74 -2.45
CA GLY A 35 -2.63 1.41 -2.92
C GLY A 35 -1.87 2.64 -3.42
N PHE A 36 -2.49 3.44 -4.29
CA PHE A 36 -1.91 4.70 -4.78
C PHE A 36 -1.65 5.71 -3.66
N SER A 37 -2.60 5.89 -2.73
CA SER A 37 -2.41 6.78 -1.58
C SER A 37 -1.26 6.33 -0.69
N ARG A 38 -1.08 5.02 -0.49
CA ARG A 38 0.05 4.48 0.26
C ARG A 38 1.37 4.74 -0.45
N GLN A 39 1.43 4.50 -1.76
CA GLN A 39 2.64 4.79 -2.55
C GLN A 39 2.99 6.27 -2.49
N ALA A 40 2.02 7.16 -2.73
CA ALA A 40 2.22 8.60 -2.69
C ALA A 40 2.70 9.08 -1.30
N PHE A 41 2.18 8.49 -0.22
CA PHE A 41 2.66 8.76 1.14
C PHE A 41 4.13 8.36 1.30
N ASN A 42 4.50 7.14 0.89
CA ASN A 42 5.88 6.67 0.98
C ASN A 42 6.84 7.50 0.11
N ASP A 43 6.43 7.90 -1.09
CA ASP A 43 7.20 8.78 -1.96
C ASP A 43 7.44 10.15 -1.31
N ALA A 44 6.44 10.70 -0.63
CA ALA A 44 6.57 11.96 0.11
C ALA A 44 7.52 11.82 1.33
N VAL A 45 7.42 10.71 2.07
CA VAL A 45 8.33 10.39 3.18
C VAL A 45 9.77 10.25 2.66
N MET A 46 9.98 9.55 1.56
CA MET A 46 11.28 9.39 0.93
C MET A 46 11.88 10.74 0.51
N GLN A 47 11.09 11.61 -0.14
CA GLN A 47 11.54 12.95 -0.53
C GLN A 47 11.92 13.80 0.68
N TYR A 48 11.10 13.76 1.74
CA TYR A 48 11.38 14.45 2.99
C TYR A 48 12.68 13.94 3.64
N ASN A 49 12.84 12.62 3.78
CA ASN A 49 14.02 12.00 4.37
C ASN A 49 15.28 12.33 3.56
N THR A 50 15.20 12.24 2.23
CA THR A 50 16.30 12.64 1.34
C THR A 50 16.65 14.11 1.53
N GLY A 51 15.64 14.98 1.65
CA GLY A 51 15.83 16.40 1.91
C GLY A 51 16.48 16.70 3.26
N VAL A 52 16.13 15.95 4.31
CA VAL A 52 16.75 16.05 5.64
C VAL A 52 18.22 15.61 5.63
N GLU A 53 18.58 14.64 4.80
CA GLU A 53 19.96 14.13 4.73
C GLU A 53 20.87 14.91 3.78
N MET A 54 20.29 15.56 2.76
CA MET A 54 21.05 16.25 1.73
C MET A 54 21.66 17.56 2.25
N PHE A 55 22.93 17.82 1.92
CA PHE A 55 23.55 19.13 2.17
C PHE A 55 22.94 20.21 1.25
N PRO A 56 22.65 21.43 1.73
CA PRO A 56 22.93 21.97 3.08
C PRO A 56 21.82 21.75 4.10
N ASN A 57 20.68 21.20 3.67
CA ASN A 57 19.49 21.03 4.51
C ASN A 57 19.76 20.20 5.76
N SER A 58 20.68 19.23 5.72
CA SER A 58 21.09 18.44 6.89
C SER A 58 21.69 19.26 8.03
N LEU A 59 22.30 20.42 7.76
CA LEU A 59 22.79 21.32 8.82
C LEU A 59 21.63 21.98 9.57
N ILE A 60 20.64 22.46 8.82
CA ILE A 60 19.42 23.06 9.36
C ILE A 60 18.59 21.98 10.06
N ALA A 61 18.44 20.81 9.46
CA ALA A 61 17.71 19.69 10.01
C ALA A 61 18.26 19.24 11.37
N ASN A 62 19.58 19.13 11.51
CA ASN A 62 20.21 18.81 12.79
C ASN A 62 20.01 19.92 13.83
N GLN A 63 20.11 21.19 13.44
CA GLN A 63 19.92 22.33 14.34
C GLN A 63 18.47 22.43 14.87
N PHE A 64 17.49 22.10 14.03
CA PHE A 64 16.05 22.16 14.37
C PHE A 64 15.45 20.78 14.76
N LYS A 65 16.28 19.73 14.83
CA LYS A 65 15.89 18.35 15.17
C LYS A 65 14.82 17.74 14.24
N PHE A 66 14.87 18.06 12.94
CA PHE A 66 14.07 17.34 11.95
C PHE A 66 14.64 15.93 11.77
N THR A 67 13.90 14.92 12.22
CA THR A 67 14.25 13.50 12.10
C THR A 67 13.56 12.87 10.89
N GLN A 68 14.08 11.73 10.41
CA GLN A 68 13.44 10.95 9.36
C GLN A 68 12.00 10.55 9.75
N ALA A 69 11.11 10.60 8.78
CA ALA A 69 9.75 10.09 8.88
C ALA A 69 9.71 8.59 8.53
N THR A 70 8.81 7.86 9.19
CA THR A 70 8.61 6.42 8.97
C THR A 70 7.69 6.17 7.80
N GLU A 71 8.10 5.31 6.88
CA GLU A 71 7.27 4.87 5.75
C GLU A 71 6.12 3.97 6.21
N TRP A 72 5.03 3.98 5.45
CA TRP A 72 3.94 3.03 5.64
C TRP A 72 4.32 1.68 5.03
N GLN A 73 4.80 0.78 5.88
CA GLN A 73 5.09 -0.59 5.52
C GLN A 73 3.89 -1.49 5.82
N ILE A 74 3.63 -2.44 4.94
CA ILE A 74 2.73 -3.55 5.24
C ILE A 74 3.56 -4.60 5.97
N GLU A 75 3.23 -4.90 7.23
CA GLU A 75 3.92 -5.90 8.06
C GLU A 75 3.67 -7.36 7.63
N ASP A 76 3.11 -7.57 6.45
CA ASP A 76 2.78 -8.91 5.96
C ASP A 76 4.06 -9.62 5.48
N GLN A 77 4.75 -10.24 6.44
CA GLN A 77 5.95 -11.06 6.25
C GLN A 77 5.76 -12.19 5.22
N GLU A 78 4.52 -12.58 4.92
CA GLU A 78 4.23 -13.63 3.94
C GLU A 78 4.41 -13.16 2.49
N ALA A 79 4.22 -11.87 2.19
CA ALA A 79 4.42 -11.31 0.85
C ALA A 79 5.91 -11.16 0.46
N LYS A 80 6.83 -11.28 1.43
CA LYS A 80 8.30 -11.23 1.22
C LYS A 80 8.93 -12.60 0.98
N LYS A 81 8.17 -13.70 0.96
CA LYS A 81 8.70 -15.01 0.56
C LYS A 81 8.92 -15.01 -0.95
N ASN A 82 10.12 -14.57 -1.35
CA ASN A 82 10.64 -14.69 -2.70
C ASN A 82 10.35 -16.09 -3.26
N VAL A 83 9.67 -16.15 -4.41
CA VAL A 83 9.49 -17.39 -5.17
C VAL A 83 10.90 -17.88 -5.55
N LYS A 84 11.35 -18.96 -4.91
CA LYS A 84 12.58 -19.64 -5.32
C LYS A 84 12.30 -20.32 -6.66
N VAL A 85 12.72 -19.69 -7.74
CA VAL A 85 12.84 -20.39 -9.03
C VAL A 85 14.01 -21.35 -8.89
N THR A 86 13.68 -22.64 -8.83
CA THR A 86 14.66 -23.73 -8.92
C THR A 86 14.61 -24.20 -10.37
N PHE A 87 15.77 -24.20 -11.04
CA PHE A 87 15.93 -24.77 -12.39
C PHE A 87 15.86 -26.30 -12.34
#